data_AF-A0A0N0D0X2-F1
#
_entry.id   AF-A0A0N0D0X2-F1
#
_cell.length_a   1.000
_cell.length_b   1.000
_cell.length_c   1.000
_cell.angle_alpha   90.00
_cell.angle_beta   90.00
_cell.angle_gamma   90.00
#
_symmetry.space_group_name_H-M   'P 1'
#
loop_
_entity.id
_entity.type
_entity.pdbx_description
1 polymer ?
#
loop_
_entity_poly.entity_id
_entity_poly.type
_entity_poly.pdbx_seq_one_letter_code
_entity_poly.pdbx_strand_id
1 'polypeptide(L)'
;MNRQISKEKTDSIIRRHVWASMSVSLIPIPLVDFTALTAIQFNMIRKISKLYGIPLIKSPQKTMKSWILMFASFADDIALAFFRKTILPTVTLSLASSFSKAVPVAGQTIGVVSAPIINGAFTYALGKVFIMHFETGGTFMTFDPEKAKEVYEKMFKEGINVANEMKNQKKEK
;
A
#
# COMPACT_ATOMS: atom_id res chain seq x y z
N MET A 1 -6.98 -27.63 13.54
CA MET A 1 -7.68 -26.35 13.33
C MET A 1 -6.85 -25.50 12.35
N ASN A 2 -7.43 -25.15 11.20
CA ASN A 2 -7.07 -24.08 10.24
C ASN A 2 -5.70 -24.05 9.53
N ARG A 3 -5.52 -24.89 8.48
CA ARG A 3 -4.48 -24.69 7.44
C ARG A 3 -4.97 -24.10 6.12
N GLN A 4 -6.25 -23.74 6.03
CA GLN A 4 -6.81 -23.09 4.84
C GLN A 4 -7.76 -21.96 5.26
N ILE A 5 -7.23 -20.93 5.89
CA ILE A 5 -7.82 -19.61 5.64
C ILE A 5 -7.66 -19.42 4.13
N SER A 6 -8.77 -19.46 3.40
CA SER A 6 -8.72 -19.48 1.94
C SER A 6 -7.97 -18.23 1.46
N LYS A 7 -6.83 -18.44 0.79
CA LYS A 7 -6.04 -17.37 0.15
C LYS A 7 -6.91 -16.50 -0.74
N GLU A 8 -7.94 -17.09 -1.35
CA GLU A 8 -8.93 -16.39 -2.15
C GLU A 8 -9.77 -15.39 -1.33
N LYS A 9 -10.14 -15.75 -0.10
CA LYS A 9 -10.88 -14.86 0.81
C LYS A 9 -10.02 -13.68 1.28
N THR A 10 -8.75 -13.92 1.60
CA THR A 10 -7.85 -12.83 2.00
C THR A 10 -7.50 -11.93 0.80
N ASP A 11 -7.26 -12.50 -0.38
CA ASP A 11 -6.97 -11.73 -1.59
C ASP A 11 -8.15 -10.91 -2.07
N SER A 12 -9.38 -11.44 -2.01
CA SER A 12 -10.58 -10.67 -2.35
C SER A 12 -10.81 -9.50 -1.38
N ILE A 13 -10.51 -9.67 -0.09
CA ILE A 13 -10.50 -8.56 0.88
C ILE A 13 -9.48 -7.50 0.44
N ILE A 14 -8.24 -7.89 0.17
CA ILE A 14 -7.19 -6.93 -0.24
C ILE A 14 -7.60 -6.20 -1.52
N ARG A 15 -7.94 -6.94 -2.58
CA ARG A 15 -8.28 -6.36 -3.89
C ARG A 15 -9.42 -5.35 -3.80
N ARG A 16 -10.43 -5.60 -2.97
CA ARG A 16 -11.53 -4.65 -2.75
C ARG A 16 -11.07 -3.34 -2.09
N HIS A 17 -10.16 -3.42 -1.11
CA HIS A 17 -9.65 -2.23 -0.42
C HIS A 17 -8.60 -1.49 -1.25
N VAL A 18 -7.82 -2.19 -2.08
CA VAL A 18 -6.95 -1.59 -3.10
C VAL A 18 -7.78 -0.75 -4.06
N TRP A 19 -8.84 -1.32 -4.62
CA TRP A 19 -9.73 -0.57 -5.52
C TRP A 19 -10.36 0.64 -4.83
N ALA A 20 -10.80 0.48 -3.57
CA ALA A 20 -11.35 1.58 -2.80
C ALA A 20 -10.28 2.66 -2.50
N SER A 21 -9.05 2.31 -2.13
CA SER A 21 -8.01 3.29 -1.80
C SER A 21 -7.49 4.03 -3.03
N MET A 22 -7.48 3.38 -4.19
CA MET A 22 -7.22 4.04 -5.48
C MET A 22 -8.25 5.15 -5.79
N SER A 23 -9.45 5.11 -5.19
CA SER A 23 -10.47 6.16 -5.36
C SER A 23 -10.30 7.36 -4.42
N VAL A 24 -9.53 7.20 -3.34
CA VAL A 24 -9.24 8.24 -2.33
C VAL A 24 -8.06 9.12 -2.77
N SER A 25 -8.00 9.50 -4.05
CA SER A 25 -6.91 10.33 -4.60
C SER A 25 -7.42 11.62 -5.24
N LEU A 26 -8.63 12.05 -4.87
CA LEU A 26 -9.38 13.07 -5.61
C LEU A 26 -10.04 14.14 -4.72
N ILE A 27 -9.74 14.23 -3.42
CA ILE A 27 -10.35 15.28 -2.56
C ILE A 27 -9.30 16.35 -2.20
N PRO A 28 -9.51 17.63 -2.55
CA PRO A 28 -8.58 18.72 -2.24
C PRO A 28 -8.52 19.09 -0.74
N ILE A 29 -8.88 18.16 0.17
CA ILE A 29 -8.84 18.34 1.62
C ILE A 29 -7.86 17.31 2.20
N PRO A 30 -6.59 17.69 2.47
CA PRO A 30 -5.51 16.78 2.86
C PRO A 30 -5.83 15.86 4.05
N LEU A 31 -6.60 16.35 5.03
CA LEU A 31 -6.93 15.57 6.23
C LEU A 31 -8.04 14.53 6.00
N VAL A 32 -8.98 14.82 5.10
CA VAL A 32 -10.11 13.92 4.78
C VAL A 32 -9.62 12.72 3.99
N ASP A 33 -8.74 12.95 3.01
CA ASP A 33 -8.14 11.86 2.22
C ASP A 33 -7.31 10.92 3.09
N PHE A 34 -6.49 11.46 4.01
CA PHE A 34 -5.73 10.62 4.94
C PHE A 34 -6.64 9.81 5.86
N THR A 35 -7.69 10.42 6.40
CA THR A 35 -8.65 9.73 7.28
C THR A 35 -9.41 8.63 6.56
N ALA A 36 -9.87 8.90 5.33
CA ALA A 36 -10.57 7.93 4.50
C ALA A 36 -9.66 6.76 4.13
N LEU A 37 -8.42 7.04 3.71
CA LEU A 37 -7.42 6.02 3.38
C LEU A 37 -7.10 5.14 4.59
N THR A 38 -6.89 5.77 5.75
CA THR A 38 -6.67 5.10 7.03
C THR A 38 -7.85 4.19 7.39
N ALA A 39 -9.07 4.67 7.25
CA ALA A 39 -10.27 3.90 7.54
C ALA A 39 -10.40 2.66 6.64
N ILE A 40 -10.09 2.80 5.34
CA ILE A 40 -10.06 1.69 4.38
C ILE A 40 -9.03 0.65 4.82
N GLN A 41 -7.79 1.07 5.08
CA GLN A 41 -6.70 0.16 5.45
C GLN A 41 -6.95 -0.51 6.81
N PHE A 42 -7.50 0.22 7.77
CA PHE A 42 -7.92 -0.34 9.05
C PHE A 42 -9.05 -1.37 8.91
N ASN A 43 -10.06 -1.10 8.07
CA ASN A 43 -11.15 -2.05 7.82
C ASN A 43 -10.64 -3.34 7.17
N MET A 44 -9.70 -3.22 6.22
CA MET A 44 -9.03 -4.34 5.57
C MET A 44 -8.34 -5.23 6.61
N ILE A 45 -7.48 -4.63 7.41
CA ILE A 45 -6.69 -5.29 8.45
C ILE A 45 -7.61 -5.95 9.50
N ARG A 46 -8.72 -5.28 9.88
CA ARG A 46 -9.75 -5.84 10.76
C ARG A 46 -10.40 -7.10 10.19
N LYS A 47 -10.72 -7.11 8.91
CA LYS A 47 -11.31 -8.28 8.24
C LYS A 47 -10.30 -9.43 8.16
N ILE A 48 -9.05 -9.14 7.81
CA ILE A 48 -7.97 -10.12 7.82
C ILE A 48 -7.81 -10.71 9.23
N SER A 49 -7.63 -9.86 10.26
CA SER A 49 -7.52 -10.27 11.67
C SER A 49 -8.64 -11.23 12.10
N LYS A 50 -9.90 -10.93 11.72
CA LYS A 50 -11.05 -11.80 12.01
C LYS A 50 -10.94 -13.17 11.34
N LEU A 51 -10.44 -13.24 10.11
CA LEU A 51 -10.22 -14.52 9.42
C LEU A 51 -9.16 -15.38 10.12
N TYR A 52 -8.12 -14.74 10.66
CA TYR A 52 -7.07 -15.41 11.43
C TYR A 52 -7.46 -15.69 12.89
N GLY A 53 -8.65 -15.27 13.34
CA GLY A 53 -9.07 -15.42 14.74
C GLY A 53 -8.24 -14.57 15.71
N ILE A 54 -7.50 -13.59 15.21
CA ILE A 54 -6.63 -12.73 16.01
C ILE A 54 -7.46 -11.55 16.52
N PRO A 55 -7.48 -11.27 17.83
CA PRO A 55 -8.17 -10.10 18.35
C PRO A 55 -7.39 -8.82 17.99
N LEU A 56 -8.10 -7.85 17.42
CA LEU A 56 -7.59 -6.49 17.35
C LEU A 56 -7.48 -5.91 18.76
N ILE A 57 -6.46 -5.07 18.98
CA ILE A 57 -6.23 -4.37 20.26
C ILE A 57 -7.54 -3.73 20.75
N LYS A 58 -7.88 -3.96 22.02
CA LYS A 58 -9.17 -3.58 22.64
C LYS A 58 -9.46 -2.08 22.65
N SER A 59 -8.46 -1.23 22.42
CA SER A 59 -8.61 0.23 22.43
C SER A 59 -8.34 0.83 21.04
N PRO A 60 -9.33 1.44 20.38
CA PRO A 60 -9.18 2.08 19.06
C PRO A 60 -8.00 3.06 18.97
N GLN A 61 -7.73 3.80 20.06
CA GLN A 61 -6.63 4.78 20.12
C GLN A 61 -5.24 4.13 20.05
N LYS A 62 -5.00 3.01 20.74
CA LYS A 62 -3.71 2.30 20.68
C LYS A 62 -3.53 1.62 19.32
N THR A 63 -4.61 1.10 18.74
CA THR A 63 -4.59 0.52 17.40
C THR A 63 -4.26 1.57 16.33
N MET A 64 -4.84 2.76 16.46
CA MET A 64 -4.53 3.88 15.57
C MET A 64 -3.07 4.33 15.70
N LYS A 65 -2.56 4.50 16.93
CA LYS A 65 -1.15 4.86 17.15
C LYS A 65 -0.18 3.82 16.59
N SER A 66 -0.42 2.53 16.86
CA SER A 66 0.39 1.44 16.33
C SER A 66 0.36 1.40 14.79
N TRP A 67 -0.82 1.63 14.20
CA TRP A 67 -0.96 1.71 12.75
C TRP A 67 -0.23 2.92 12.16
N ILE A 68 -0.31 4.11 12.77
CA ILE A 68 0.43 5.31 12.33
C ILE A 68 1.94 5.09 12.43
N LEU A 69 2.43 4.51 13.53
CA LEU A 69 3.85 4.20 13.70
C LEU A 69 4.33 3.23 12.62
N MET A 70 3.55 2.19 12.36
CA MET A 70 3.84 1.23 11.31
C MET A 70 3.88 1.89 9.92
N PHE A 71 2.93 2.79 9.67
CA PHE A 71 2.86 3.60 8.45
C PHE A 71 4.08 4.50 8.31
N ALA A 72 4.50 5.17 9.38
CA ALA A 72 5.67 6.04 9.41
C ALA A 72 6.96 5.25 9.10
N SER A 73 7.13 4.06 9.69
CA SER A 73 8.27 3.20 9.42
C SER A 73 8.36 2.75 7.95
N PHE A 74 7.22 2.58 7.27
CA PHE A 74 7.20 2.29 5.83
C PHE A 74 7.29 3.54 4.95
N ALA A 75 6.89 4.70 5.48
CA ALA A 75 6.91 5.97 4.78
C ALA A 75 8.33 6.50 4.60
N ASP A 76 9.21 6.38 5.59
CA ASP A 76 10.58 6.92 5.48
C ASP A 76 11.33 6.32 4.28
N ASP A 77 11.28 5.01 4.07
CA ASP A 77 11.98 4.39 2.95
C ASP A 77 11.27 4.56 1.61
N ILE A 78 9.93 4.48 1.55
CA ILE A 78 9.21 4.64 0.28
C ILE A 78 9.14 6.11 -0.12
N ALA A 79 8.81 7.01 0.79
CA ALA A 79 8.78 8.43 0.51
C ALA A 79 10.18 8.91 0.14
N LEU A 80 11.24 8.52 0.87
CA LEU A 80 12.60 8.93 0.52
C LEU A 80 13.13 8.24 -0.74
N ALA A 81 12.85 6.96 -0.99
CA ALA A 81 13.28 6.30 -2.23
C ALA A 81 12.51 6.82 -3.46
N PHE A 82 11.21 7.07 -3.36
CA PHE A 82 10.44 7.72 -4.41
C PHE A 82 10.81 9.21 -4.54
N PHE A 83 10.97 9.98 -3.46
CA PHE A 83 11.48 11.36 -3.55
C PHE A 83 12.87 11.38 -4.19
N ARG A 84 13.77 10.49 -3.78
CA ARG A 84 15.15 10.44 -4.27
C ARG A 84 15.24 10.00 -5.73
N LYS A 85 14.36 9.11 -6.17
CA LYS A 85 14.37 8.56 -7.53
C LYS A 85 13.45 9.31 -8.49
N THR A 86 12.44 10.01 -7.99
CA THR A 86 11.42 10.72 -8.78
C THR A 86 11.47 12.24 -8.62
N ILE A 87 11.90 12.79 -7.48
CA ILE A 87 11.92 14.25 -7.23
C ILE A 87 13.33 14.84 -7.27
N LEU A 88 14.36 14.09 -6.86
CA LEU A 88 15.77 14.53 -6.97
C LEU A 88 16.29 14.70 -8.41
N PRO A 89 15.80 13.95 -9.44
CA PRO A 89 16.07 14.33 -10.82
C PRO A 89 15.27 15.57 -11.24
N THR A 90 14.09 15.82 -10.67
CA THR A 90 13.18 16.90 -11.12
C THR A 90 13.54 18.27 -10.55
N VAL A 91 14.12 18.34 -9.35
CA VAL A 91 14.59 19.62 -8.78
C VAL A 91 15.95 20.05 -9.37
N THR A 92 16.75 19.11 -9.91
CA THR A 92 17.93 19.45 -10.74
C THR A 92 17.59 19.69 -12.21
N LEU A 93 16.46 19.18 -12.73
CA LEU A 93 15.95 19.44 -14.09
C LEU A 93 14.97 20.62 -14.21
N SER A 94 14.63 21.35 -13.15
CA SER A 94 13.74 22.52 -13.27
C SER A 94 14.37 23.70 -14.04
N LEU A 95 15.60 23.54 -14.53
CA LEU A 95 16.26 24.45 -15.48
C LEU A 95 16.50 23.84 -16.88
N ALA A 96 16.06 22.61 -17.14
CA ALA A 96 16.24 21.96 -18.44
C ALA A 96 14.87 21.65 -19.08
N SER A 97 14.22 22.73 -19.51
CA SER A 97 13.43 22.82 -20.73
C SER A 97 12.87 21.51 -21.32
N SER A 98 11.53 21.50 -21.43
CA SER A 98 10.81 20.87 -22.53
C SER A 98 10.48 19.38 -22.40
N PHE A 99 9.17 19.15 -22.38
CA PHE A 99 8.48 18.03 -23.02
C PHE A 99 9.07 17.66 -24.40
N SER A 100 10.16 16.91 -24.46
CA SER A 100 10.62 16.40 -25.77
C SER A 100 11.38 15.10 -25.66
N LYS A 101 10.62 14.00 -25.71
CA LYS A 101 11.04 12.58 -25.81
C LYS A 101 10.93 11.91 -24.44
N ALA A 102 9.82 11.23 -24.14
CA ALA A 102 9.56 9.92 -24.74
C ALA A 102 10.88 9.17 -24.94
N VAL A 103 11.49 8.73 -23.84
CA VAL A 103 12.57 7.74 -23.88
C VAL A 103 11.93 6.39 -23.51
N PRO A 104 11.49 5.61 -24.51
CA PRO A 104 11.13 4.22 -24.34
C PRO A 104 12.42 3.42 -24.22
N VAL A 105 12.71 2.89 -23.03
CA VAL A 105 13.76 1.89 -22.83
C VAL A 105 13.09 0.65 -22.27
N ALA A 106 12.90 -0.34 -23.14
CA ALA A 106 12.48 -1.68 -22.77
C ALA A 106 13.44 -2.22 -21.68
N GLY A 107 12.89 -2.52 -20.50
CA GLY A 107 13.62 -3.09 -19.37
C GLY A 107 13.33 -2.49 -17.99
N GLN A 108 12.67 -1.33 -17.88
CA GLN A 108 12.31 -0.71 -16.59
C GLN A 108 10.81 -0.35 -16.55
N THR A 109 9.94 -1.36 -16.46
CA THR A 109 8.47 -1.28 -16.58
C THR A 109 7.73 -0.55 -15.44
N ILE A 110 8.36 0.37 -14.73
CA ILE A 110 7.67 1.30 -13.83
C ILE A 110 7.53 2.64 -14.55
N GLY A 111 6.66 2.67 -15.56
CA GLY A 111 6.16 3.94 -16.12
C GLY A 111 5.55 4.81 -15.02
N VAL A 112 5.40 6.10 -15.29
CA VAL A 112 4.88 7.12 -14.35
C VAL A 112 3.79 6.56 -13.42
N VAL A 113 4.11 6.41 -12.12
CA VAL A 113 3.17 5.89 -11.11
C VAL A 113 2.33 7.06 -10.60
N SER A 114 1.05 7.10 -10.96
CA SER A 114 0.12 8.13 -10.47
C SER A 114 -0.31 7.86 -9.02
N ALA A 115 -0.70 8.89 -8.26
CA ALA A 115 -1.13 8.77 -6.87
C ALA A 115 -2.18 7.65 -6.59
N PRO A 116 -3.22 7.43 -7.42
CA PRO A 116 -4.11 6.27 -7.26
C PRO A 116 -3.37 4.93 -7.21
N ILE A 117 -2.41 4.73 -8.11
CA ILE A 117 -1.62 3.48 -8.18
C ILE A 117 -0.78 3.31 -6.93
N ILE A 118 -0.18 4.40 -6.42
CA ILE A 118 0.59 4.39 -5.17
C ILE A 118 -0.30 4.02 -3.99
N ASN A 119 -1.47 4.64 -3.85
CA ASN A 119 -2.43 4.32 -2.78
C ASN A 119 -2.87 2.85 -2.83
N GLY A 120 -3.14 2.34 -4.04
CA GLY A 120 -3.47 0.95 -4.28
C GLY A 120 -2.32 0.01 -3.90
N ALA A 121 -1.11 0.28 -4.38
CA ALA A 121 0.08 -0.52 -4.12
C ALA A 121 0.43 -0.58 -2.62
N PHE A 122 0.34 0.56 -1.94
CA PHE A 122 0.53 0.66 -0.50
C PHE A 122 -0.49 -0.19 0.26
N THR A 123 -1.77 -0.09 -0.12
CA THR A 123 -2.86 -0.86 0.50
C THR A 123 -2.68 -2.36 0.29
N TYR A 124 -2.22 -2.76 -0.90
CA TYR A 124 -1.89 -4.14 -1.23
C TYR A 124 -0.76 -4.68 -0.34
N ALA A 125 0.34 -3.93 -0.26
CA ALA A 125 1.52 -4.31 0.49
C ALA A 125 1.22 -4.51 1.99
N LEU A 126 0.47 -3.57 2.59
CA LEU A 126 0.05 -3.71 3.99
C LEU A 126 -0.78 -4.98 4.22
N GLY A 127 -1.73 -5.27 3.33
CA GLY A 127 -2.55 -6.47 3.43
C GLY A 127 -1.72 -7.75 3.42
N LYS A 128 -0.77 -7.86 2.48
CA LYS A 128 0.11 -9.02 2.34
C LYS A 128 1.07 -9.18 3.52
N VAL A 129 1.64 -8.09 4.02
CA VAL A 129 2.51 -8.08 5.20
C VAL A 129 1.77 -8.61 6.43
N PHE A 130 0.54 -8.15 6.68
CA PHE A 130 -0.26 -8.65 7.81
C PHE A 130 -0.70 -10.10 7.65
N ILE A 131 -1.05 -10.53 6.43
CA ILE A 131 -1.31 -11.94 6.15
C ILE A 131 -0.10 -12.79 6.53
N MET A 132 1.08 -12.44 6.02
CA MET A 132 2.31 -13.18 6.31
C MET A 132 2.62 -13.19 7.81
N HIS A 133 2.49 -12.04 8.47
CA HIS A 133 2.69 -11.91 9.91
C HIS A 133 1.74 -12.78 10.74
N PHE A 134 0.47 -12.89 10.34
CA PHE A 134 -0.49 -13.75 11.03
C PHE A 134 -0.30 -15.23 10.70
N GLU A 135 0.15 -15.56 9.48
CA GLU A 135 0.49 -16.93 9.08
C GLU A 135 1.69 -17.50 9.86
N THR A 136 2.62 -16.65 10.29
CA THR A 136 3.73 -17.04 11.17
C THR A 136 3.37 -17.09 12.65
N GLY A 137 2.08 -16.89 12.99
CA GLY A 137 1.59 -16.89 14.37
C GLY A 137 1.74 -15.55 15.10
N GLY A 138 2.10 -14.48 14.38
CA GLY A 138 2.17 -13.13 14.92
C GLY A 138 0.80 -12.55 15.25
N THR A 139 0.79 -11.50 16.08
CA THR A 139 -0.39 -10.71 16.43
C THR A 139 -0.10 -9.22 16.19
N PHE A 140 -1.09 -8.34 16.35
CA PHE A 140 -0.85 -6.89 16.26
C PHE A 140 0.26 -6.39 17.19
N MET A 141 0.38 -6.98 18.38
CA MET A 141 1.34 -6.53 19.39
C MET A 141 2.76 -7.00 19.11
N THR A 142 2.91 -8.04 18.30
CA THR A 142 4.21 -8.60 17.93
C THR A 142 4.67 -8.14 16.55
N PHE A 143 3.92 -7.23 15.92
CA PHE A 143 4.28 -6.70 14.62
C PHE A 143 5.54 -5.85 14.73
N ASP A 144 6.50 -6.14 13.86
CA ASP A 144 7.80 -5.49 13.80
C ASP A 144 7.99 -4.90 12.40
N PRO A 145 7.88 -3.56 12.24
CA PRO A 145 7.95 -2.92 10.94
C PRO A 145 9.34 -3.05 10.30
N GLU A 146 10.41 -3.11 11.10
CA GLU A 146 11.77 -3.24 10.57
C GLU A 146 11.96 -4.60 9.89
N LYS A 147 11.45 -5.67 10.51
CA LYS A 147 11.47 -7.03 9.93
C LYS A 147 10.54 -7.17 8.73
N ALA A 148 9.46 -6.40 8.70
CA ALA A 148 8.49 -6.44 7.61
C ALA A 148 8.92 -5.65 6.37
N LYS A 149 9.97 -4.82 6.46
CA LYS A 149 10.38 -3.88 5.40
C LYS A 149 10.68 -4.55 4.06
N GLU A 150 11.47 -5.62 4.05
CA GLU A 150 11.81 -6.33 2.80
C GLU A 150 10.57 -6.92 2.12
N VAL A 151 9.72 -7.58 2.92
CA VAL A 151 8.45 -8.14 2.45
C VAL A 151 7.54 -7.03 1.93
N TYR A 152 7.47 -5.92 2.66
CA TYR A 152 6.67 -4.76 2.29
C TYR A 152 7.13 -4.17 0.95
N GLU A 153 8.42 -3.94 0.73
CA GLU A 153 8.95 -3.44 -0.54
C GLU A 153 8.64 -4.37 -1.71
N LYS A 154 8.80 -5.68 -1.50
CA LYS A 154 8.47 -6.70 -2.50
C LYS A 154 6.97 -6.64 -2.86
N MET A 155 6.11 -6.64 -1.86
CA MET A 155 4.66 -6.59 -2.07
C MET A 155 4.21 -5.23 -2.60
N PHE A 156 4.91 -4.13 -2.30
CA PHE A 156 4.61 -2.82 -2.86
C PHE A 156 4.89 -2.77 -4.36
N LYS A 157 6.03 -3.31 -4.82
CA LYS A 157 6.33 -3.45 -6.26
C LYS A 157 5.28 -4.30 -6.98
N GLU A 158 4.88 -5.41 -6.37
CA GLU A 158 3.79 -6.24 -6.88
C GLU A 158 2.46 -5.47 -6.90
N GLY A 159 2.18 -4.70 -5.85
CA GLY A 159 1.00 -3.86 -5.70
C GLY A 159 0.89 -2.77 -6.77
N ILE A 160 2.01 -2.23 -7.27
CA ILE A 160 2.01 -1.30 -8.41
C ILE A 160 1.43 -1.99 -9.65
N ASN A 161 1.83 -3.23 -9.93
CA ASN A 161 1.31 -3.98 -11.08
C ASN A 161 -0.17 -4.28 -10.90
N VAL A 162 -0.58 -4.75 -9.72
CA VAL A 162 -1.99 -5.03 -9.39
C VAL A 162 -2.85 -3.77 -9.56
N ALA A 163 -2.41 -2.63 -9.04
CA ALA A 163 -3.16 -1.39 -9.16
C ALA A 163 -3.19 -0.85 -10.61
N ASN A 164 -2.12 -1.05 -11.38
CA ASN A 164 -2.10 -0.73 -12.81
C ASN A 164 -3.09 -1.58 -13.61
N GLU A 165 -3.11 -2.90 -13.39
CA GLU A 165 -4.06 -3.81 -14.02
C GLU A 165 -5.50 -3.41 -13.70
N MET A 166 -5.81 -3.13 -12.43
CA MET A 166 -7.14 -2.66 -12.00
C MET A 166 -7.54 -1.34 -12.66
N LYS A 167 -6.58 -0.41 -12.84
CA LYS A 167 -6.82 0.87 -13.53
C LYS A 167 -7.13 0.66 -15.01
N ASN A 168 -6.41 -0.25 -15.67
CA ASN A 168 -6.57 -0.53 -17.11
C ASN A 168 -7.89 -1.26 -17.40
N GLN A 169 -8.27 -2.23 -16.56
CA GLN A 169 -9.57 -2.91 -16.66
C GLN A 169 -10.78 -1.97 -16.55
N LYS A 170 -10.61 -0.81 -15.88
CA LYS A 170 -11.66 0.23 -15.81
C LYS A 170 -11.70 1.11 -17.06
N LYS A 171 -10.59 1.29 -17.79
CA LYS A 171 -10.56 2.11 -19.01
C LYS A 171 -11.18 1.41 -20.23
N GLU A 172 -11.21 0.08 -20.21
CA GLU A 172 -11.76 -0.76 -21.29
C GLU A 172 -13.27 -1.03 -21.14
N LYS A 173 -13.90 -0.54 -20.07
CA LYS A 173 -15.35 -0.63 -19.81
C LYS A 173 -15.97 0.75 -19.82
#